data_AF-A0A6J7ZG00-F1
#
_entry.id   AF-A0A6J7ZG00-F1
#
_cell.length_a   1.000
_cell.length_b   1.000
_cell.length_c   1.000
_cell.angle_alpha   90.00
_cell.angle_beta   90.00
_cell.angle_gamma   90.00
#
_symmetry.space_group_name_H-M   'P 1'
#
loop_
_entity.id
_entity.type
_entity.pdbx_description
1 polymer ?
#
loop_
_entity_poly.entity_id
_entity_poly.type
_entity_poly.pdbx_seq_one_letter_code
_entity_poly.pdbx_strand_id
1 'polypeptide(L)'
;MIIKHLKNDYPTFGELVQFCNQYTITKHLKSPLIIETYSLEVYQNGYLLVMEDFGGISLQEWMVKGKNILSLSDFLQIAITLCNTLNILYRELTIELTFIL
;
A
#
# COMPACT_ATOMS: atom_id res chain seq x y z
N MET A 1 4.56 9.49 -10.00
CA MET A 1 5.40 8.87 -8.94
C MET A 1 4.96 9.49 -7.62
N ILE A 2 4.71 8.69 -6.59
CA ILE A 2 4.30 9.18 -5.26
C ILE A 2 5.47 9.01 -4.29
N ILE A 3 5.73 10.04 -3.49
CA ILE A 3 6.73 10.03 -2.43
C ILE A 3 6.02 10.19 -1.09
N LYS A 4 6.12 9.19 -0.23
CA LYS A 4 5.60 9.25 1.14
C LYS A 4 6.76 9.57 2.09
N HIS A 5 6.64 10.69 2.79
CA HIS A 5 7.57 11.14 3.83
C HIS A 5 6.99 10.86 5.23
N LEU A 6 7.87 10.74 6.23
CA LEU A 6 7.47 10.69 7.63
C LEU A 6 6.87 12.03 8.06
N LYS A 7 5.79 12.01 8.86
CA LYS A 7 5.11 13.27 9.23
C LYS A 7 5.94 14.18 10.12
N ASN A 8 6.89 13.60 10.85
CA ASN A 8 7.73 14.28 11.82
C ASN A 8 9.16 14.34 11.28
N ASP A 9 9.76 15.53 11.31
CA ASP A 9 11.15 15.77 10.90
C ASP A 9 12.15 15.05 11.82
N TYR A 10 11.71 14.65 13.03
CA TYR A 10 12.46 13.84 13.99
C TYR A 10 11.63 12.63 14.41
N PRO A 11 11.52 11.63 13.52
CA PRO A 11 10.68 10.46 13.76
C PRO A 11 11.20 9.64 14.94
N THR A 12 10.28 9.04 15.68
CA THR A 12 10.59 8.06 16.71
C THR A 12 11.14 6.79 16.07
N PHE A 13 11.86 5.99 16.85
CA PHE A 13 12.31 4.67 16.40
C PHE A 13 11.16 3.79 15.89
N GLY A 14 9.98 3.87 16.53
CA GLY A 14 8.79 3.14 16.08
C GLY A 14 8.32 3.56 14.68
N GLU A 15 8.33 4.86 14.38
CA GLU A 15 7.98 5.38 13.05
C GLU A 15 8.98 4.95 11.97
N LEU A 16 10.27 4.94 12.30
CA LEU A 16 11.33 4.43 11.41
C LEU A 16 11.12 2.93 11.11
N VAL A 17 10.87 2.13 12.15
CA VAL A 17 10.61 0.69 12.00
C VAL A 17 9.35 0.43 11.17
N GLN A 18 8.28 1.20 11.37
CA GLN A 18 7.06 1.07 10.57
C GLN A 18 7.31 1.32 9.08
N PHE A 19 8.12 2.31 8.73
CA PHE A 19 8.50 2.57 7.33
C PHE A 19 9.35 1.46 6.73
N CYS A 20 10.36 0.96 7.47
CA CYS A 20 11.17 -0.17 7.06
C CYS A 20 10.32 -1.43 6.84
N ASN A 21 9.36 -1.69 7.73
CA ASN A 21 8.44 -2.82 7.61
C ASN A 21 7.54 -2.66 6.39
N GLN A 22 6.98 -1.46 6.17
CA GLN A 22 6.17 -1.18 4.99
C GLN A 22 6.96 -1.45 3.71
N TYR A 23 8.19 -0.94 3.59
CA TYR A 23 9.05 -1.22 2.44
C TYR A 23 9.34 -2.71 2.28
N THR A 24 9.74 -3.38 3.37
CA THR A 24 10.15 -4.79 3.35
C THR A 24 9.02 -5.71 2.91
N ILE A 25 7.80 -5.46 3.41
CA ILE A 25 6.61 -6.23 3.05
C ILE A 25 6.22 -5.99 1.59
N THR A 26 6.34 -4.74 1.10
CA THR A 26 5.76 -4.38 -0.20
C THR A 26 6.71 -4.50 -1.39
N LYS A 27 8.04 -4.45 -1.19
CA LYS A 27 9.03 -4.48 -2.28
C LYS A 27 8.99 -5.74 -3.14
N HIS A 28 8.47 -6.84 -2.61
CA HIS A 28 8.39 -8.14 -3.30
C HIS A 28 7.01 -8.44 -3.88
N LEU A 29 5.99 -7.66 -3.51
CA LEU A 29 4.61 -7.86 -3.96
C LEU A 29 4.42 -7.32 -5.37
N LYS A 30 4.69 -8.16 -6.38
CA LYS A 30 4.46 -7.80 -7.79
C LYS A 30 3.07 -8.25 -8.24
N SER A 31 2.11 -7.33 -8.23
CA SER A 31 0.74 -7.56 -8.69
C SER A 31 0.11 -6.27 -9.20
N PRO A 32 -0.67 -6.29 -10.30
CA PRO A 32 -1.39 -5.10 -10.77
C PRO A 32 -2.48 -4.61 -9.79
N LEU A 33 -2.81 -5.40 -8.76
CA LEU A 33 -3.77 -5.03 -7.71
C LEU A 33 -3.10 -4.37 -6.50
N ILE A 34 -1.77 -4.29 -6.47
CA ILE A 34 -0.98 -3.76 -5.36
C ILE A 34 -0.04 -2.69 -5.92
N ILE A 35 -0.01 -1.52 -5.29
CA ILE A 35 0.88 -0.43 -5.68
C ILE A 35 2.33 -0.91 -5.53
N GLU A 36 3.12 -0.80 -6.60
CA GLU A 36 4.52 -1.18 -6.55
C GLU A 36 5.33 -0.18 -5.71
N THR A 37 6.16 -0.71 -4.81
CA THR A 37 7.12 0.08 -4.05
C THR A 37 8.47 0.03 -4.74
N TYR A 38 9.03 1.18 -5.10
CA TYR A 38 10.28 1.26 -5.86
C TYR A 38 11.52 1.29 -4.95
N SER A 39 11.53 2.13 -3.92
CA SER A 39 12.68 2.22 -3.00
C SER A 39 12.33 2.84 -1.65
N LEU A 40 13.22 2.62 -0.67
CA LEU A 40 13.24 3.31 0.61
C LEU A 40 14.57 4.07 0.71
N GLU A 41 14.50 5.40 0.60
CA GLU A 41 15.67 6.28 0.58
C GLU A 41 15.87 6.94 1.94
N VAL A 42 17.13 7.16 2.33
CA VAL A 42 17.45 7.97 3.51
C VAL A 42 17.20 9.44 3.19
N TYR A 43 16.51 10.13 4.08
CA TYR A 43 16.23 11.57 3.94
C TYR A 43 16.18 12.25 5.30
N GLN A 44 17.08 13.21 5.51
CA GLN A 44 17.23 13.93 6.78
C GLN A 44 17.36 12.95 7.97
N ASN A 45 16.48 13.02 8.96
CA ASN A 45 16.47 12.16 10.15
C ASN A 45 15.58 10.91 9.97
N GLY A 46 15.16 10.59 8.74
CA GLY A 46 14.24 9.49 8.47
C GLY A 46 14.34 8.92 7.06
N TYR A 47 13.19 8.52 6.52
CA TYR A 47 13.11 7.84 5.23
C TYR A 47 12.06 8.45 4.30
N LEU A 48 12.29 8.29 2.99
CA LEU A 48 11.31 8.48 1.93
C LEU A 48 10.96 7.13 1.32
N LEU A 49 9.66 6.85 1.24
CA LEU A 49 9.15 5.67 0.54
C LEU A 49 8.68 6.10 -0.85
N VAL A 50 9.37 5.60 -1.87
CA VAL A 50 9.07 5.87 -3.28
C VAL A 50 8.18 4.77 -3.82
N MET A 51 7.06 5.15 -4.44
CA MET A 51 6.05 4.22 -4.89
C MET A 51 5.42 4.64 -6.22
N GLU A 52 4.83 3.65 -6.88
CA GLU A 52 4.05 3.82 -8.10
C GLU A 52 2.94 4.86 -7.92
N ASP A 53 2.73 5.62 -8.98
CA ASP A 53 1.59 6.52 -9.10
C ASP A 53 0.69 6.02 -10.21
N PHE A 54 -0.39 5.37 -9.78
CA PHE A 54 -1.38 4.78 -10.67
C PHE A 54 -2.49 5.78 -11.04
N GLY A 55 -2.39 7.05 -10.61
CA GLY A 55 -3.36 8.10 -10.92
C GLY A 55 -4.76 7.88 -10.34
N GLY A 56 -4.93 6.96 -9.39
CA GLY A 56 -6.22 6.66 -8.78
C GLY A 56 -6.65 7.68 -7.73
N ILE A 57 -7.95 7.65 -7.41
CA ILE A 57 -8.55 8.42 -6.31
C ILE A 57 -8.91 7.50 -5.16
N SER A 58 -9.03 8.04 -3.96
CA SER A 58 -9.49 7.25 -2.81
C SER A 58 -10.94 6.78 -3.02
N LEU A 59 -11.30 5.61 -2.47
CA LEU A 59 -12.68 5.14 -2.51
C LEU A 59 -13.66 6.13 -1.86
N GLN A 60 -13.21 6.84 -0.82
CA GLN A 60 -13.99 7.91 -0.18
C GLN A 60 -14.28 9.05 -1.18
N GLU A 61 -13.26 9.50 -1.89
CA GLU A 61 -13.41 10.56 -2.91
C GLU A 61 -14.27 10.08 -4.08
N TRP A 62 -14.09 8.83 -4.52
CA TRP A 62 -14.92 8.22 -5.55
C TRP A 62 -16.40 8.16 -5.14
N MET A 63 -16.71 7.81 -3.90
CA MET A 63 -18.07 7.83 -3.35
C MET A 63 -18.69 9.24 -3.30
N VAL A 64 -17.88 10.27 -3.03
CA VAL A 64 -18.36 11.67 -2.97
C VAL A 64 -18.51 12.29 -4.38
N LYS A 65 -17.61 11.96 -5.31
CA LYS A 65 -17.64 12.48 -6.69
C LYS A 65 -18.64 11.76 -7.58
N GLY A 66 -18.88 10.47 -7.35
CA GLY A 66 -19.94 9.71 -8.00
C GLY A 66 -21.28 10.22 -7.50
N LYS A 67 -21.96 11.07 -8.28
CA LYS A 67 -23.24 11.72 -7.93
C LYS A 67 -24.42 10.78 -7.56
N ASN A 68 -24.24 9.50 -7.27
CA ASN A 68 -25.33 8.56 -7.01
C ASN A 68 -24.94 7.39 -6.09
N ILE A 69 -25.99 6.81 -5.50
CA ILE A 69 -26.05 5.57 -4.74
C ILE A 69 -25.17 4.50 -5.39
N LEU A 70 -24.22 3.99 -4.63
CA LEU A 70 -23.38 2.85 -5.00
C LEU A 70 -24.27 1.71 -5.49
N SER A 71 -24.19 1.35 -6.78
CA SER A 71 -24.96 0.21 -7.25
C SER A 71 -24.42 -1.06 -6.59
N LEU A 72 -25.29 -2.06 -6.42
CA LEU A 72 -24.84 -3.36 -5.90
C LEU A 72 -23.73 -3.97 -6.78
N SER A 73 -23.80 -3.74 -8.09
CA SER A 73 -22.78 -4.21 -9.04
C SER A 73 -21.41 -3.56 -8.77
N ASP A 74 -21.36 -2.24 -8.62
CA ASP A 74 -20.10 -1.52 -8.36
C ASP A 74 -19.51 -1.94 -7.01
N PHE A 75 -20.37 -2.08 -5.99
CA PHE A 75 -19.97 -2.58 -4.68
C PHE A 75 -19.32 -3.97 -4.76
N LEU A 76 -19.99 -4.91 -5.43
CA LEU A 76 -19.50 -6.28 -5.56
C LEU A 76 -18.19 -6.34 -6.35
N GLN A 77 -18.04 -5.51 -7.39
CA GLN A 77 -16.79 -5.44 -8.16
C GLN A 77 -15.61 -4.94 -7.30
N ILE A 78 -15.83 -3.91 -6.47
CA ILE A 78 -14.82 -3.43 -5.51
C ILE A 78 -14.53 -4.51 -4.47
N ALA A 79 -15.56 -5.15 -3.91
CA ALA A 79 -15.41 -6.19 -2.90
C ALA A 79 -14.60 -7.39 -3.41
N ILE A 80 -14.89 -7.88 -4.63
CA ILE A 80 -14.12 -8.96 -5.27
C ILE A 80 -12.66 -8.54 -5.46
N THR A 81 -12.42 -7.31 -5.94
CA THR A 81 -11.07 -6.80 -6.14
C THR A 81 -10.29 -6.72 -4.82
N LEU A 82 -10.93 -6.27 -3.73
CA LEU A 82 -10.34 -6.25 -2.39
C LEU A 82 -10.04 -7.67 -1.88
N CYS A 83 -10.97 -8.61 -2.03
CA CYS A 83 -10.76 -10.01 -1.66
C CYS A 83 -9.59 -10.64 -2.41
N ASN A 84 -9.48 -10.40 -3.71
CA ASN A 84 -8.36 -10.88 -4.52
C ASN A 84 -7.02 -10.28 -4.04
N THR A 85 -7.01 -8.98 -3.74
CA THR A 85 -5.83 -8.28 -3.19
C THR A 85 -5.41 -8.88 -1.85
N LEU A 86 -6.36 -9.13 -0.94
CA LEU A 86 -6.09 -9.76 0.36
C LEU A 86 -5.57 -11.20 0.23
N ASN A 87 -6.10 -11.98 -0.72
CA ASN A 87 -5.61 -13.34 -0.98
C ASN A 87 -4.16 -13.33 -1.50
N ILE A 88 -3.77 -12.35 -2.32
CA ILE A 88 -2.37 -12.17 -2.75
C ILE A 88 -1.49 -11.87 -1.54
N LEU A 89 -1.86 -10.86 -0.74
CA LEU A 89 -1.12 -10.49 0.47
C LEU A 89 -0.91 -11.68 1.40
N TYR A 90 -1.97 -12.46 1.66
CA TYR A 90 -1.90 -13.62 2.54
C TYR A 90 -0.93 -14.69 2.02
N ARG A 91 -0.93 -14.97 0.71
CA ARG A 91 -0.07 -15.99 0.12
C ARG A 91 1.40 -15.59 0.17
N GLU A 92 1.72 -14.38 -0.24
CA GLU A 92 3.10 -13.88 -0.26
C GLU A 92 3.68 -13.79 1.17
N LEU A 93 2.90 -13.29 2.13
CA LEU A 93 3.33 -13.19 3.54
C LEU A 93 3.48 -14.56 4.21
N THR A 94 2.61 -15.52 3.90
CA THR A 94 2.72 -16.89 4.45
C THR A 94 3.95 -17.60 3.90
N ILE A 95 4.22 -17.46 2.59
CA ILE A 95 5.40 -18.09 1.97
C ILE A 95 6.69 -17.49 2.56
N GLU A 96 6.80 -16.16 2.72
CA GLU A 96 7.98 -15.55 3.36
C GLU A 96 8.20 -16.03 4.80
N LEU A 97 7.14 -16.17 5.60
CA LEU A 97 7.24 -16.70 6.97
C LEU A 97 7.68 -18.18 7.01
N THR A 98 7.36 -18.95 5.97
CA THR A 98 7.74 -20.38 5.90
C THR A 98 9.20 -20.57 5.49
N PHE A 99 9.83 -19.59 4.84
CA PHE A 99 11.26 -19.63 4.49
C PHE A 99 12.18 -19.12 5.62
N ILE A 100 11.62 -18.52 6.67
CA ILE A 100 12.36 -18.00 7.83
C ILE A 100 12.36 -18.99 9.02
N LEU A 101 11.55 -20.05 8.97
CA LEU A 101 11.50 -21.16 9.94
C LEU A 101 12.18 -22.42 9.38
#